data_AF-A0A1Q7NCK0-F1
#
_entry.id   AF-A0A1Q7NCK0-F1
#
_cell.length_a   1.000
_cell.length_b   1.000
_cell.length_c   1.000
_cell.angle_alpha   90.00
_cell.angle_beta   90.00
_cell.angle_gamma   90.00
#
_symmetry.space_group_name_H-M   'P 1'
#
loop_
_entity.id
_entity.type
_entity.pdbx_description
1 polymer ?
#
loop_
_entity_poly.entity_id
_entity_poly.type
_entity_poly.pdbx_seq_one_letter_code
_entity_poly.pdbx_strand_id
1 'polypeptide(L)'
;MTFGVKSIMTKRHLAASVLALVLVGYSVAPAFATQTVTTNTQEQVTIQIAATATDCTNNPGPYITLSGVIGLSAVSAQFTFQNNVKGTHTYTSTSTTTAVPQGTTITIPKQPVLGGVGGNPYIFIQFVDSNGNPLTAPIFIGRCVQGDMSGFATASIPVTLTANVSALECDNTGSDIDFTGTLTTDTAVNAKVIFTNNADGTHTNTQTMSAQLLPAGVSIEFPKQPSLGGVGGNPYIYLQFLDANGNPIGSSDFLGRCVQNF
;
A
#
# COMPACT_ATOMS: atom_id res chain seq x y z
N MET A 1 61.89 -30.70 64.17
CA MET A 1 60.84 -31.20 63.25
C MET A 1 61.39 -30.90 61.86
N THR A 2 61.54 -31.82 60.91
CA THR A 2 60.63 -32.91 60.53
C THR A 2 61.42 -33.89 59.65
N PHE A 3 60.97 -35.14 59.67
CA PHE A 3 61.50 -36.33 59.02
C PHE A 3 61.73 -36.21 57.51
N GLY A 4 62.78 -36.88 57.02
CA GLY A 4 62.91 -37.24 55.61
C GLY A 4 62.24 -38.58 55.29
N VAL A 5 61.77 -38.75 54.06
CA VAL A 5 61.59 -40.05 53.40
C VAL A 5 61.85 -39.89 51.89
N LYS A 6 62.71 -40.77 51.37
CA LYS A 6 63.04 -40.99 49.96
C LYS A 6 62.00 -41.86 49.26
N SER A 7 61.78 -41.57 47.97
CA SER A 7 61.68 -42.50 46.82
C SER A 7 60.58 -43.57 46.77
N ILE A 8 59.86 -43.64 45.63
CA ILE A 8 59.86 -44.74 44.63
C ILE A 8 58.62 -44.58 43.71
N MET A 9 58.84 -44.73 42.40
CA MET A 9 57.84 -44.68 41.32
C MET A 9 56.72 -45.73 41.44
N THR A 10 55.52 -45.43 40.94
CA THR A 10 54.67 -46.42 40.25
C THR A 10 53.62 -45.79 39.33
N LYS A 11 53.42 -46.43 38.17
CA LYS A 11 52.50 -46.07 37.08
C LYS A 11 51.04 -46.43 37.41
N ARG A 12 50.12 -45.75 36.69
CA ARG A 12 48.70 -46.06 36.38
C ARG A 12 47.68 -45.49 37.38
N HIS A 13 46.85 -44.53 36.96
CA HIS A 13 45.54 -44.76 36.37
C HIS A 13 44.94 -43.46 35.78
N LEU A 14 44.17 -43.67 34.71
CA LEU A 14 43.25 -42.81 33.97
C LEU A 14 42.88 -41.43 34.56
N ALA A 15 43.03 -40.39 33.74
CA ALA A 15 42.00 -39.36 33.58
C ALA A 15 42.09 -38.80 32.17
N ALA A 16 41.18 -39.24 31.31
CA ALA A 16 41.00 -38.72 29.97
C ALA A 16 40.53 -37.26 30.03
N SER A 17 41.20 -36.38 29.30
CA SER A 17 40.68 -35.05 28.95
C SER A 17 40.73 -34.94 27.43
N VAL A 18 39.69 -35.47 26.80
CA VAL A 18 39.38 -35.22 25.39
C VAL A 18 38.88 -33.78 25.32
N LEU A 19 39.73 -32.88 24.84
CA LEU A 19 39.34 -31.53 24.47
C LEU A 19 38.58 -31.62 23.14
N ALA A 20 37.26 -31.81 23.22
CA ALA A 20 36.37 -31.73 22.07
C ALA A 20 36.28 -30.27 21.61
N LEU A 21 37.05 -29.92 20.58
CA LEU A 21 36.90 -28.67 19.84
C LEU A 21 35.60 -28.78 19.02
N VAL A 22 34.47 -28.35 19.60
CA VAL A 22 33.21 -28.21 18.86
C VAL A 22 33.36 -26.98 17.96
N LEU A 23 33.76 -27.22 16.71
CA LEU A 23 33.55 -26.28 15.62
C LEU A 23 32.04 -26.17 15.39
N VAL A 24 31.39 -25.24 16.09
CA VAL A 24 30.08 -24.74 15.66
C VAL A 24 30.34 -23.97 14.37
N GLY A 25 30.24 -24.67 13.24
CA GLY A 25 30.09 -24.06 11.94
C GLY A 25 28.79 -23.27 11.94
N TYR A 26 28.86 -22.00 12.31
CA TYR A 26 27.84 -21.03 11.93
C TYR A 26 27.94 -20.89 10.41
N SER A 27 27.14 -21.68 9.68
CA SER A 27 26.76 -21.31 8.32
C SER A 27 25.93 -20.04 8.44
N VAL A 28 26.60 -18.89 8.41
CA VAL A 28 25.96 -17.65 8.01
C VAL A 28 25.52 -17.85 6.57
N ALA A 29 24.27 -18.26 6.38
CA ALA A 29 23.63 -18.08 5.09
C ALA A 29 23.80 -16.59 4.75
N PRO A 30 24.26 -16.23 3.55
CA PRO A 30 24.29 -14.83 3.16
C PRO A 30 22.85 -14.30 3.31
N ALA A 31 22.67 -13.34 4.21
CA ALA A 31 21.40 -12.64 4.31
C ALA A 31 21.27 -11.80 3.03
N PHE A 32 20.35 -12.17 2.16
CA PHE A 32 19.98 -11.33 1.03
C PHE A 32 19.41 -10.03 1.58
N ALA A 33 20.01 -8.90 1.23
CA ALA A 33 19.49 -7.60 1.66
C ALA A 33 18.08 -7.39 1.08
N THR A 34 17.27 -6.56 1.72
CA THR A 34 15.98 -6.13 1.17
C THR A 34 16.19 -4.76 0.53
N GLN A 35 15.77 -4.62 -0.73
CA GLN A 35 15.69 -3.33 -1.42
C GLN A 35 14.29 -2.75 -1.21
N THR A 36 14.24 -1.47 -0.85
CA THR A 36 13.00 -0.72 -0.79
C THR A 36 12.94 0.29 -1.93
N VAL A 37 11.90 0.22 -2.74
CA VAL A 37 11.60 1.17 -3.80
C VAL A 37 10.37 1.97 -3.43
N THR A 38 10.42 3.28 -3.66
CA THR A 38 9.30 4.18 -3.40
C THR A 38 9.01 5.00 -4.64
N THR A 39 7.75 5.01 -5.07
CA THR A 39 7.28 5.75 -6.24
C THR A 39 6.02 6.54 -5.88
N ASN A 40 6.06 7.86 -6.03
CA ASN A 40 4.87 8.70 -5.90
C ASN A 40 4.13 8.75 -7.23
N THR A 41 2.80 8.64 -7.18
CA THR A 41 1.95 8.71 -8.37
C THR A 41 0.58 9.28 -8.04
N GLN A 42 -0.20 9.55 -9.09
CA GLN A 42 -1.60 9.92 -8.99
C GLN A 42 -2.45 8.69 -9.25
N GLU A 43 -3.14 8.23 -8.22
CA GLU A 43 -4.05 7.08 -8.29
C GLU A 43 -5.44 7.54 -8.72
N GLN A 44 -6.02 6.87 -9.72
CA GLN A 44 -7.42 7.11 -10.09
C GLN A 44 -8.33 6.28 -9.20
N VAL A 45 -9.19 6.96 -8.45
CA VAL A 45 -10.16 6.33 -7.55
C VAL A 45 -11.59 6.55 -8.03
N THR A 46 -12.42 5.54 -7.81
CA THR A 46 -13.88 5.64 -7.94
C THR A 46 -14.48 5.83 -6.56
N ILE A 47 -15.43 6.73 -6.40
CA ILE A 47 -16.07 7.00 -5.12
C ILE A 47 -17.58 6.80 -5.30
N GLN A 48 -18.12 5.86 -4.55
CA GLN A 48 -19.56 5.61 -4.45
C GLN A 48 -20.01 6.00 -3.06
N ILE A 49 -20.93 6.96 -2.98
CA ILE A 49 -21.53 7.40 -1.72
C ILE A 49 -23.00 7.04 -1.71
N ALA A 50 -23.46 6.52 -0.58
CA ALA A 50 -24.84 6.49 -0.17
C ALA A 50 -25.03 7.49 0.99
N ALA A 51 -26.14 8.20 0.96
CA ALA A 51 -26.50 9.15 2.01
C ALA A 51 -27.94 8.89 2.46
N THR A 52 -28.16 8.92 3.76
CA THR A 52 -29.52 8.91 4.33
C THR A 52 -29.77 10.22 5.07
N ALA A 53 -30.99 10.74 4.94
CA ALA A 53 -31.40 11.96 5.59
C ALA A 53 -32.46 11.68 6.66
N THR A 54 -32.33 12.32 7.82
CA THR A 54 -33.37 12.40 8.85
C THR A 54 -33.66 13.86 9.19
N ASP A 55 -34.82 14.10 9.81
CA ASP A 55 -35.17 15.40 10.38
C ASP A 55 -35.16 16.58 9.38
N CYS A 56 -35.68 16.34 8.17
CA CYS A 56 -35.85 17.32 7.08
C CYS A 56 -36.86 18.44 7.36
N THR A 57 -36.79 19.04 8.55
CA THR A 57 -37.68 20.10 9.03
C THR A 57 -37.02 21.47 8.89
N ASN A 58 -37.78 22.55 9.13
CA ASN A 58 -37.29 23.92 8.91
C ASN A 58 -36.25 24.40 9.94
N ASN A 59 -36.13 23.73 11.08
CA ASN A 59 -35.17 24.04 12.14
C ASN A 59 -35.03 22.78 13.03
N PRO A 60 -33.83 22.24 13.30
CA PRO A 60 -32.47 22.77 13.06
C PRO A 60 -31.88 22.53 11.66
N GLY A 61 -32.66 21.95 10.72
CA GLY A 61 -32.15 21.46 9.44
C GLY A 61 -31.83 19.96 9.50
N PRO A 62 -31.50 19.35 8.36
CA PRO A 62 -31.43 17.89 8.27
C PRO A 62 -30.20 17.27 8.93
N TYR A 63 -30.30 15.98 9.25
CA TYR A 63 -29.19 15.15 9.65
C TYR A 63 -28.84 14.22 8.48
N ILE A 64 -27.61 14.27 7.96
CA ILE A 64 -27.18 13.42 6.85
C ILE A 64 -26.18 12.39 7.36
N THR A 65 -26.38 11.12 7.05
CA THR A 65 -25.37 10.08 7.28
C THR A 65 -24.80 9.63 5.95
N LEU A 66 -23.49 9.81 5.75
CA LEU A 66 -22.79 9.34 4.56
C LEU A 66 -22.16 7.97 4.80
N SER A 67 -22.13 7.12 3.79
CA SER A 67 -21.40 5.84 3.77
C SER A 67 -21.07 5.48 2.33
N GLY A 68 -20.26 4.45 2.10
CA GLY A 68 -19.92 4.10 0.73
C GLY A 68 -18.62 3.31 0.60
N VAL A 69 -18.05 3.35 -0.60
CA VAL A 69 -16.79 2.69 -0.94
C VAL A 69 -15.95 3.59 -1.84
N ILE A 70 -14.64 3.50 -1.67
CA ILE A 70 -13.63 4.06 -2.59
C ILE A 70 -12.95 2.89 -3.28
N GLY A 71 -13.16 2.72 -4.58
CA GLY A 71 -12.49 1.72 -5.39
C GLY A 71 -11.16 2.24 -5.92
N LEU A 72 -10.11 1.44 -5.80
CA LEU A 72 -8.79 1.74 -6.35
C LEU A 72 -8.63 1.12 -7.74
N SER A 73 -7.76 1.73 -8.55
CA SER A 73 -7.31 1.14 -9.79
C SER A 73 -6.32 0.00 -9.53
N ALA A 74 -6.24 -0.93 -10.48
CA ALA A 74 -5.25 -2.00 -10.38
C ALA A 74 -3.85 -1.45 -10.63
N VAL A 75 -2.88 -1.97 -9.88
CA VAL A 75 -1.45 -1.66 -10.06
C VAL A 75 -0.71 -2.98 -10.15
N SER A 76 0.14 -3.12 -11.16
CA SER A 76 1.03 -4.28 -11.30
C SER A 76 2.48 -3.89 -11.04
N ALA A 77 3.28 -4.85 -10.60
CA ALA A 77 4.73 -4.73 -10.50
C ALA A 77 5.37 -5.63 -11.55
N GLN A 78 6.12 -5.04 -12.48
CA GLN A 78 6.87 -5.76 -13.50
C GLN A 78 8.34 -5.82 -13.11
N PHE A 79 8.87 -7.03 -13.06
CA PHE A 79 10.27 -7.33 -12.82
C PHE A 79 10.95 -7.71 -14.12
N THR A 80 12.09 -7.10 -14.40
CA THR A 80 12.94 -7.45 -15.54
C THR A 80 14.27 -8.00 -15.03
N PHE A 81 14.59 -9.21 -15.46
CA PHE A 81 15.84 -9.90 -15.13
C PHE A 81 16.72 -9.91 -16.37
N GLN A 82 17.88 -9.26 -16.30
CA GLN A 82 18.82 -9.15 -17.40
C GLN A 82 20.16 -9.77 -17.02
N ASN A 83 20.55 -10.84 -17.70
CA ASN A 83 21.86 -11.44 -17.49
C ASN A 83 22.90 -10.91 -18.49
N ASN A 84 24.10 -10.64 -17.98
CA ASN A 84 25.31 -10.39 -18.75
C ASN A 84 26.52 -11.18 -18.20
N VAL A 85 26.38 -12.50 -18.04
CA VAL A 85 27.53 -13.40 -17.89
C VAL A 85 28.41 -13.21 -19.12
N LYS A 86 29.67 -12.75 -18.93
CA LYS A 86 30.70 -12.59 -19.98
C LYS A 86 30.56 -13.68 -21.07
N GLY A 87 30.04 -13.30 -22.24
CA GLY A 87 29.73 -14.20 -23.36
C GLY A 87 28.78 -13.55 -24.39
N THR A 88 28.62 -14.18 -25.56
CA THR A 88 27.96 -13.61 -26.77
C THR A 88 26.43 -13.51 -26.73
N HIS A 89 25.75 -13.76 -25.60
CA HIS A 89 24.29 -13.77 -25.52
C HIS A 89 23.77 -13.02 -24.30
N THR A 90 23.07 -11.91 -24.52
CA THR A 90 22.24 -11.24 -23.52
C THR A 90 20.88 -11.92 -23.48
N TYR A 91 20.44 -12.34 -22.29
CA TYR A 91 19.09 -12.88 -22.07
C TYR A 91 18.34 -12.00 -21.08
N THR A 92 17.12 -11.62 -21.47
CA THR A 92 16.20 -10.82 -20.66
C THR A 92 14.92 -11.60 -20.49
N SER A 93 14.43 -11.69 -19.25
CA SER A 93 13.11 -12.23 -18.92
C SER A 93 12.33 -11.21 -18.11
N THR A 94 11.01 -11.24 -18.24
CA THR A 94 10.10 -10.36 -17.53
C THR A 94 9.07 -11.18 -16.79
N SER A 95 8.80 -10.82 -15.53
CA SER A 95 7.73 -11.39 -14.72
C SER A 95 6.85 -10.25 -14.22
N THR A 96 5.53 -10.40 -14.28
CA THR A 96 4.60 -9.36 -13.81
C THR A 96 3.72 -9.96 -12.73
N THR A 97 3.53 -9.21 -11.65
CA THR A 97 2.70 -9.61 -10.52
C THR A 97 1.78 -8.47 -10.08
N THR A 98 0.75 -8.80 -9.31
CA THR A 98 -0.26 -7.84 -8.86
C THR A 98 0.21 -7.16 -7.57
N ALA A 99 0.29 -5.82 -7.59
CA ALA A 99 0.56 -5.01 -6.40
C ALA A 99 -0.76 -4.58 -5.74
N VAL A 100 -1.65 -3.95 -6.52
CA VAL A 100 -3.02 -3.61 -6.10
C VAL A 100 -3.99 -4.38 -6.98
N PRO A 101 -4.75 -5.36 -6.44
CA PRO A 101 -5.74 -6.09 -7.20
C PRO A 101 -6.84 -5.20 -7.78
N GLN A 102 -7.35 -5.60 -8.93
CA GLN A 102 -8.59 -5.01 -9.47
C GLN A 102 -9.74 -5.23 -8.49
N GLY A 103 -10.52 -4.18 -8.24
CA GLY A 103 -11.67 -4.25 -7.33
C GLY A 103 -11.29 -4.10 -5.85
N THR A 104 -10.03 -3.75 -5.53
CA THR A 104 -9.66 -3.30 -4.19
C THR A 104 -10.54 -2.11 -3.80
N THR A 105 -11.17 -2.19 -2.63
CA THR A 105 -12.05 -1.12 -2.12
C THR A 105 -11.70 -0.77 -0.69
N ILE A 106 -11.90 0.51 -0.34
CA ILE A 106 -11.84 1.02 1.02
C ILE A 106 -13.27 1.39 1.43
N THR A 107 -13.77 0.77 2.48
CA THR A 107 -15.09 1.09 3.02
C THR A 107 -15.08 2.45 3.71
N ILE A 108 -16.04 3.30 3.36
CA ILE A 108 -16.31 4.56 4.04
C ILE A 108 -17.25 4.26 5.21
N PRO A 109 -16.77 4.37 6.47
CA PRO A 109 -17.63 4.17 7.63
C PRO A 109 -18.70 5.27 7.70
N LYS A 110 -19.84 4.97 8.34
CA LYS A 110 -20.93 5.94 8.50
C LYS A 110 -20.43 7.24 9.12
N GLN A 111 -20.56 8.35 8.40
CA GLN A 111 -20.20 9.70 8.85
C GLN A 111 -21.47 10.52 9.08
N PRO A 112 -21.84 10.81 10.34
CA PRO A 112 -22.92 11.74 10.63
C PRO A 112 -22.48 13.17 10.30
N VAL A 113 -23.36 13.90 9.63
CA VAL A 113 -23.21 15.30 9.25
C VAL A 113 -24.42 16.04 9.81
N LEU A 114 -24.20 16.82 10.86
CA LEU A 114 -25.22 17.64 11.49
C LEU A 114 -25.24 19.03 10.89
N GLY A 115 -26.41 19.46 10.43
CA GLY A 115 -26.69 20.83 10.02
C GLY A 115 -27.20 20.92 8.59
N GLY A 116 -27.22 22.14 8.06
CA GLY A 116 -27.79 22.42 6.76
C GLY A 116 -28.87 23.50 6.83
N VAL A 117 -29.53 23.73 5.71
CA VAL A 117 -30.59 24.72 5.62
C VAL A 117 -31.94 24.07 5.89
N GLY A 118 -32.82 24.80 6.56
CA GLY A 118 -34.15 24.32 6.92
C GLY A 118 -35.00 23.91 5.72
N GLY A 119 -35.85 22.91 5.93
CA GLY A 119 -36.85 22.44 4.99
C GLY A 119 -36.36 21.28 4.13
N ASN A 120 -36.54 21.38 2.82
CA ASN A 120 -36.21 20.33 1.87
C ASN A 120 -35.10 20.77 0.89
N PRO A 121 -33.85 20.89 1.36
CA PRO A 121 -32.74 21.37 0.55
C PRO A 121 -32.39 20.43 -0.59
N TYR A 122 -31.78 21.00 -1.62
CA TYR A 122 -30.94 20.28 -2.56
C TYR A 122 -29.60 20.02 -1.89
N ILE A 123 -29.15 18.78 -1.96
CA ILE A 123 -27.93 18.31 -1.32
C ILE A 123 -26.95 17.94 -2.41
N PHE A 124 -25.76 18.54 -2.30
CA PHE A 124 -24.64 18.24 -3.17
C PHE A 124 -23.47 17.71 -2.33
N ILE A 125 -22.64 16.87 -2.93
CA ILE A 125 -21.37 16.45 -2.37
C ILE A 125 -20.26 16.88 -3.31
N GLN A 126 -19.23 17.50 -2.77
CA GLN A 126 -17.97 17.74 -3.44
C GLN A 126 -16.86 17.02 -2.68
N PHE A 127 -16.06 16.23 -3.38
CA PHE A 127 -14.88 15.62 -2.77
C PHE A 127 -13.73 16.63 -2.78
N VAL A 128 -13.03 16.74 -1.64
CA VAL A 128 -11.91 17.66 -1.46
C VAL A 128 -10.75 16.96 -0.77
N ASP A 129 -9.54 17.46 -1.00
CA ASP A 129 -8.31 16.94 -0.41
C ASP A 129 -8.11 17.40 1.06
N SER A 130 -6.97 17.07 1.66
CA SER A 130 -6.58 17.53 3.01
C SER A 130 -6.57 19.05 3.19
N ASN A 131 -6.34 19.81 2.12
CA ASN A 131 -6.25 21.27 2.12
C ASN A 131 -7.59 21.93 1.74
N GLY A 132 -8.63 21.14 1.47
CA GLY A 132 -9.92 21.63 1.00
C GLY A 132 -9.94 21.98 -0.49
N ASN A 133 -8.91 21.60 -1.26
CA ASN A 133 -8.92 21.77 -2.71
C ASN A 133 -9.89 20.78 -3.34
N PRO A 134 -10.68 21.18 -4.35
CA PRO A 134 -11.64 20.31 -4.98
C PRO A 134 -10.95 19.19 -5.77
N LEU A 135 -11.28 17.95 -5.42
CA LEU A 135 -10.96 16.76 -6.22
C LEU A 135 -12.01 16.54 -7.31
N THR A 136 -13.24 17.01 -7.09
CA THR A 136 -14.36 16.92 -8.03
C THR A 136 -15.16 18.22 -8.10
N ALA A 137 -16.02 18.34 -9.11
CA ALA A 137 -17.13 19.29 -9.06
C ALA A 137 -18.18 18.87 -8.00
N PRO A 138 -19.04 19.78 -7.53
CA PRO A 138 -20.21 19.42 -6.73
C PRO A 138 -21.17 18.52 -7.50
N ILE A 139 -21.59 17.42 -6.89
CA ILE A 139 -22.48 16.42 -7.46
C ILE A 139 -23.80 16.49 -6.72
N PHE A 140 -24.90 16.67 -7.44
CA PHE A 140 -26.24 16.61 -6.85
C PHE A 140 -26.56 15.15 -6.48
N ILE A 141 -26.87 14.90 -5.21
CA ILE A 141 -27.16 13.55 -4.71
C ILE A 141 -28.64 13.36 -4.36
N GLY A 142 -29.41 14.45 -4.27
CA GLY A 142 -30.84 14.41 -4.03
C GLY A 142 -31.34 15.53 -3.12
N ARG A 143 -32.57 15.37 -2.67
CA ARG A 143 -33.23 16.27 -1.72
C ARG A 143 -33.55 15.54 -0.45
N CYS A 144 -33.58 16.28 0.65
CA CYS A 144 -33.75 15.69 1.97
C CYS A 144 -34.96 14.76 2.11
N VAL A 145 -36.15 15.18 1.65
CA VAL A 145 -37.38 14.36 1.84
C VAL A 145 -37.46 13.14 0.92
N GLN A 146 -36.49 12.95 0.02
CA GLN A 146 -36.49 11.82 -0.92
C GLN A 146 -35.99 10.52 -0.27
N GLY A 147 -35.45 10.60 0.95
CA GLY A 147 -34.92 9.44 1.66
C GLY A 147 -33.51 9.10 1.20
N ASP A 148 -33.33 7.88 0.68
CA ASP A 148 -32.02 7.38 0.27
C ASP A 148 -31.50 8.13 -0.96
N MET A 149 -30.26 8.61 -0.84
CA MET A 149 -29.55 9.38 -1.85
C MET A 149 -28.26 8.66 -2.22
N SER A 150 -27.79 8.86 -3.44
CA SER A 150 -26.51 8.30 -3.87
C SER A 150 -25.75 9.24 -4.80
N GLY A 151 -24.44 9.09 -4.82
CA GLY A 151 -23.53 9.84 -5.67
C GLY A 151 -22.40 8.96 -6.16
N PHE A 152 -21.90 9.29 -7.35
CA PHE A 152 -20.75 8.65 -7.96
C PHE A 152 -19.79 9.71 -8.48
N ALA A 153 -18.49 9.49 -8.29
CA ALA A 153 -17.45 10.29 -8.89
C ALA A 153 -16.19 9.48 -9.18
N THR A 154 -15.35 10.03 -10.04
CA THR A 154 -13.95 9.66 -10.14
C THR A 154 -13.09 10.83 -9.70
N ALA A 155 -11.98 10.54 -9.04
CA ALA A 155 -11.01 11.53 -8.58
C ALA A 155 -9.60 10.97 -8.71
N SER A 156 -8.63 11.86 -8.83
CA SER A 156 -7.21 11.50 -8.81
C SER A 156 -6.61 11.94 -7.48
N ILE A 157 -5.97 11.02 -6.75
CA ILE A 157 -5.36 11.30 -5.46
C ILE A 157 -3.87 10.93 -5.45
N PRO A 158 -3.01 11.75 -4.82
CA PRO A 158 -1.61 11.40 -4.64
C PRO A 158 -1.47 10.18 -3.71
N VAL A 159 -0.68 9.21 -4.14
CA VAL A 159 -0.32 8.02 -3.36
C VAL A 159 1.17 7.74 -3.47
N THR A 160 1.69 7.04 -2.47
CA THR A 160 3.03 6.49 -2.44
C THR A 160 2.96 4.96 -2.55
N LEU A 161 3.52 4.40 -3.62
CA LEU A 161 3.78 2.97 -3.74
C LEU A 161 5.14 2.67 -3.10
N THR A 162 5.19 1.71 -2.19
CA THR A 162 6.43 1.22 -1.58
C THR A 162 6.54 -0.27 -1.85
N ALA A 163 7.59 -0.72 -2.52
CA ALA A 163 7.92 -2.12 -2.70
C ALA A 163 9.11 -2.51 -1.83
N ASN A 164 9.04 -3.67 -1.21
CA ASN A 164 10.17 -4.34 -0.57
C ASN A 164 10.46 -5.63 -1.33
N VAL A 165 11.67 -5.73 -1.85
CA VAL A 165 12.12 -6.85 -2.68
C VAL A 165 13.34 -7.48 -2.05
N SER A 166 13.33 -8.81 -1.91
CA SER A 166 14.48 -9.57 -1.42
C SER A 166 14.75 -10.74 -2.33
N ALA A 167 16.01 -11.05 -2.58
CA ALA A 167 16.39 -12.30 -3.23
C ALA A 167 16.20 -13.46 -2.26
N LEU A 168 15.70 -14.58 -2.78
CA LEU A 168 15.56 -15.83 -2.05
C LEU A 168 16.63 -16.82 -2.46
N GLU A 169 16.69 -17.10 -3.77
CA GLU A 169 17.65 -18.05 -4.34
C GLU A 169 18.15 -17.51 -5.68
N CYS A 170 19.43 -17.72 -5.95
CA CYS A 170 20.07 -17.19 -7.14
C CYS A 170 21.12 -18.21 -7.59
N ASP A 171 20.80 -19.02 -8.58
CA ASP A 171 21.70 -20.03 -9.10
C ASP A 171 21.89 -19.91 -10.62
N ASN A 172 22.55 -20.88 -11.21
CA ASN A 172 22.82 -20.89 -12.65
C ASN A 172 21.58 -21.25 -13.49
N THR A 173 20.50 -21.70 -12.85
CA THR A 173 19.26 -22.17 -13.47
C THR A 173 18.10 -21.19 -13.30
N GLY A 174 18.12 -20.34 -12.27
CA GLY A 174 17.09 -19.35 -12.01
C GLY A 174 17.47 -18.35 -10.93
N SER A 175 16.60 -17.35 -10.77
CA SER A 175 16.65 -16.36 -9.69
C SER A 175 15.24 -16.24 -9.11
N ASP A 176 15.09 -16.42 -7.82
CA ASP A 176 13.82 -16.27 -7.11
C ASP A 176 13.89 -15.05 -6.19
N ILE A 177 12.87 -14.20 -6.28
CA ILE A 177 12.71 -13.03 -5.42
C ILE A 177 11.37 -13.06 -4.69
N ASP A 178 11.36 -12.49 -3.49
CA ASP A 178 10.15 -12.14 -2.75
C ASP A 178 9.80 -10.68 -3.02
N PHE A 179 8.51 -10.40 -3.15
CA PHE A 179 7.95 -9.07 -3.38
C PHE A 179 6.79 -8.82 -2.40
N THR A 180 6.94 -7.76 -1.62
CA THR A 180 5.89 -7.22 -0.74
C THR A 180 5.85 -5.71 -0.89
N GLY A 181 4.89 -5.05 -0.26
CA GLY A 181 4.82 -3.60 -0.33
C GLY A 181 3.49 -3.04 0.11
N THR A 182 3.33 -1.74 -0.08
CA THR A 182 2.12 -1.00 0.24
C THR A 182 1.82 0.06 -0.80
N LEU A 183 0.53 0.38 -0.95
CA LEU A 183 0.06 1.66 -1.47
C LEU A 183 -0.39 2.49 -0.27
N THR A 184 0.16 3.69 -0.10
CA THR A 184 -0.21 4.61 0.98
C THR A 184 -0.79 5.89 0.41
N THR A 185 -1.93 6.33 0.94
CA THR A 185 -2.58 7.58 0.54
C THR A 185 -1.82 8.78 1.10
N ASP A 186 -1.44 9.74 0.26
CA ASP A 186 -0.67 10.92 0.71
C ASP A 186 -1.59 12.08 1.13
N THR A 187 -2.88 12.01 0.77
CA THR A 187 -3.90 13.00 1.11
C THR A 187 -5.17 12.34 1.62
N ALA A 188 -5.96 13.09 2.39
CA ALA A 188 -7.28 12.69 2.82
C ALA A 188 -8.29 12.94 1.69
N VAL A 189 -9.36 12.14 1.66
CA VAL A 189 -10.56 12.42 0.88
C VAL A 189 -11.66 12.80 1.86
N ASN A 190 -12.12 14.05 1.76
CA ASN A 190 -13.22 14.58 2.55
C ASN A 190 -14.44 14.84 1.65
N ALA A 191 -15.64 14.65 2.17
CA ALA A 191 -16.87 15.11 1.55
C ALA A 191 -17.24 16.48 2.12
N LYS A 192 -17.28 17.49 1.26
CA LYS A 192 -17.95 18.76 1.51
C LYS A 192 -19.41 18.62 1.09
N VAL A 193 -20.29 18.49 2.07
CA VAL A 193 -21.75 18.43 1.89
C VAL A 193 -22.29 19.84 1.80
N ILE A 194 -22.97 20.17 0.71
CA ILE A 194 -23.48 21.49 0.41
C ILE A 194 -25.00 21.41 0.40
N PHE A 195 -25.63 22.19 1.27
CA PHE A 195 -27.08 22.32 1.37
C PHE A 195 -27.50 23.65 0.76
N THR A 196 -28.39 23.63 -0.22
CA THR A 196 -29.02 24.85 -0.76
C THR A 196 -30.53 24.72 -0.74
N ASN A 197 -31.21 25.74 -0.22
CA ASN A 197 -32.68 25.78 -0.12
C ASN A 197 -33.31 26.33 -1.40
N ASN A 198 -32.52 26.60 -2.44
CA ASN A 198 -33.04 27.31 -3.59
C ASN A 198 -32.44 26.94 -4.94
N ALA A 199 -33.35 26.73 -5.90
CA ALA A 199 -33.09 26.93 -7.32
C ALA A 199 -33.74 28.25 -7.85
N ASP A 200 -34.88 28.74 -7.31
CA ASP A 200 -35.71 29.84 -7.90
C ASP A 200 -36.61 30.72 -6.95
N GLY A 201 -36.40 30.75 -5.64
CA GLY A 201 -37.18 31.44 -4.58
C GLY A 201 -36.51 32.70 -4.00
N THR A 202 -37.19 33.39 -3.06
CA THR A 202 -36.82 34.75 -2.59
C THR A 202 -35.72 34.82 -1.50
N HIS A 203 -35.33 33.69 -0.88
CA HIS A 203 -34.28 33.64 0.14
C HIS A 203 -33.29 32.52 -0.15
N THR A 204 -32.07 32.87 -0.59
CA THR A 204 -30.97 31.92 -0.81
C THR A 204 -30.19 31.71 0.47
N ASN A 205 -30.12 30.46 0.94
CA ASN A 205 -29.22 30.04 2.00
C ASN A 205 -28.40 28.84 1.51
N THR A 206 -27.09 28.93 1.65
CA THR A 206 -26.15 27.84 1.38
C THR A 206 -25.32 27.59 2.61
N GLN A 207 -25.32 26.35 3.07
CA GLN A 207 -24.47 25.90 4.16
C GLN A 207 -23.62 24.73 3.70
N THR A 208 -22.42 24.62 4.27
CA THR A 208 -21.49 23.55 3.94
C THR A 208 -20.98 22.89 5.20
N MET A 209 -20.99 21.56 5.22
CA MET A 209 -20.42 20.74 6.28
C MET A 209 -19.40 19.77 5.69
N SER A 210 -18.47 19.29 6.52
CA SER A 210 -17.43 18.37 6.07
C SER A 210 -17.53 17.03 6.80
N ALA A 211 -17.28 15.95 6.08
CA ALA A 211 -17.10 14.60 6.62
C ALA A 211 -15.79 14.01 6.11
N GLN A 212 -14.99 13.42 6.99
CA GLN A 212 -13.79 12.70 6.57
C GLN A 212 -14.18 11.30 6.09
N LEU A 213 -13.87 10.97 4.83
CA LEU A 213 -14.20 9.68 4.23
C LEU A 213 -13.01 8.73 4.24
N LEU A 214 -11.83 9.26 3.93
CA LEU A 214 -10.55 8.57 3.92
C LEU A 214 -9.49 9.48 4.53
N PRO A 215 -8.86 9.12 5.66
CA PRO A 215 -7.74 9.90 6.18
C PRO A 215 -6.49 9.74 5.30
N ALA A 216 -5.57 10.70 5.37
CA ALA A 216 -4.24 10.54 4.79
C ALA A 216 -3.46 9.47 5.58
N GLY A 217 -2.54 8.77 4.92
CA GLY A 217 -1.69 7.74 5.51
C GLY A 217 -2.35 6.38 5.63
N VAL A 218 -3.54 6.16 5.04
CA VAL A 218 -4.12 4.82 4.93
C VAL A 218 -3.27 4.00 3.98
N SER A 219 -2.76 2.87 4.47
CA SER A 219 -1.94 1.93 3.70
C SER A 219 -2.72 0.66 3.37
N ILE A 220 -2.54 0.17 2.15
CA ILE A 220 -3.03 -1.11 1.67
C ILE A 220 -1.81 -1.96 1.34
N GLU A 221 -1.72 -3.13 1.98
CA GLU A 221 -0.65 -4.07 1.71
C GLU A 221 -0.86 -4.76 0.37
N PHE A 222 0.23 -4.92 -0.38
CA PHE A 222 0.23 -5.78 -1.55
C PHE A 222 -0.03 -7.21 -1.10
N PRO A 223 -0.89 -7.97 -1.80
CA PRO A 223 -1.11 -9.36 -1.45
C PRO A 223 0.21 -10.12 -1.56
N LYS A 224 0.42 -11.08 -0.67
CA LYS A 224 1.62 -11.93 -0.72
C LYS A 224 1.71 -12.60 -2.10
N GLN A 225 2.82 -12.38 -2.78
CA GLN A 225 3.08 -13.00 -4.08
C GLN A 225 3.87 -14.29 -3.92
N PRO A 226 3.72 -15.25 -4.86
CA PRO A 226 4.68 -16.35 -4.96
C PRO A 226 6.07 -15.79 -5.27
N SER A 227 7.10 -16.59 -5.00
CA SER A 227 8.45 -16.24 -5.45
C SER A 227 8.45 -16.05 -6.96
N LEU A 228 9.05 -14.95 -7.42
CA LEU A 228 9.10 -14.63 -8.84
C LEU A 228 10.41 -15.15 -9.42
N GLY A 229 10.29 -16.09 -10.35
CA GLY A 229 11.40 -16.68 -11.08
C GLY A 229 11.94 -15.76 -12.18
N GLY A 230 13.25 -15.78 -12.36
CA GLY A 230 14.00 -15.04 -13.35
C GLY A 230 15.06 -15.90 -14.05
N VAL A 231 15.95 -15.23 -14.77
CA VAL A 231 17.02 -15.90 -15.52
C VAL A 231 18.13 -16.38 -14.57
N GLY A 232 18.76 -17.52 -14.86
CA GLY A 232 19.93 -17.98 -14.12
C GLY A 232 21.16 -17.08 -14.34
N GLY A 233 22.14 -17.14 -13.43
CA GLY A 233 23.47 -16.55 -13.61
C GLY A 233 23.61 -15.09 -13.17
N ASN A 234 23.20 -14.77 -11.94
CA ASN A 234 23.37 -13.46 -11.30
C ASN A 234 22.87 -12.25 -12.13
N PRO A 235 21.59 -12.22 -12.49
CA PRO A 235 21.02 -11.15 -13.30
C PRO A 235 21.00 -9.81 -12.58
N TYR A 236 20.98 -8.74 -13.38
CA TYR A 236 20.48 -7.44 -12.97
C TYR A 236 18.96 -7.50 -12.87
N ILE A 237 18.42 -6.95 -11.79
CA ILE A 237 16.99 -6.96 -11.50
C ILE A 237 16.49 -5.52 -11.54
N TYR A 238 15.40 -5.29 -12.26
CA TYR A 238 14.73 -4.01 -12.33
C TYR A 238 13.26 -4.17 -11.94
N LEU A 239 12.70 -3.17 -11.27
CA LEU A 239 11.28 -3.05 -10.96
C LEU A 239 10.69 -1.88 -11.74
N GLN A 240 9.47 -2.05 -12.23
CA GLN A 240 8.65 -1.00 -12.81
C GLN A 240 7.21 -1.23 -12.36
N PHE A 241 6.61 -0.25 -11.68
CA PHE A 241 5.16 -0.28 -11.46
C PHE A 241 4.43 0.05 -12.76
N LEU A 242 3.28 -0.58 -12.97
CA LEU A 242 2.41 -0.39 -14.13
C LEU A 242 0.99 -0.03 -13.67
N ASP A 243 0.34 0.86 -14.40
CA ASP A 243 -1.07 1.20 -14.22
C ASP A 243 -2.00 0.07 -14.70
N ALA A 244 -3.31 0.27 -14.54
CA ALA A 244 -4.33 -0.70 -14.95
C ALA A 244 -4.36 -0.99 -16.46
N ASN A 245 -3.75 -0.13 -17.29
CA ASN A 245 -3.64 -0.30 -18.74
C ASN A 245 -2.28 -0.89 -19.15
N GLY A 246 -1.37 -1.15 -18.19
CA GLY A 246 -0.02 -1.63 -18.44
C GLY A 246 0.99 -0.52 -18.77
N ASN A 247 0.65 0.76 -18.60
CA ASN A 247 1.60 1.86 -18.79
C ASN A 247 2.52 2.00 -17.57
N PRO A 248 3.79 2.38 -17.76
CA PRO A 248 4.71 2.58 -16.65
C PRO A 248 4.28 3.73 -15.73
N ILE A 249 4.26 3.46 -14.43
CA ILE A 249 4.19 4.44 -13.36
C ILE A 249 5.61 4.79 -12.93
N GLY A 250 6.06 6.01 -13.25
CA GLY A 250 7.43 6.43 -12.97
C GLY A 250 8.47 5.75 -13.86
N SER A 251 9.74 5.83 -13.47
CA SER A 251 10.85 5.16 -14.15
C SER A 251 11.07 3.74 -13.62
N SER A 252 11.84 2.94 -14.36
CA SER A 252 12.26 1.64 -13.86
C SER A 252 13.41 1.78 -12.86
N ASP A 253 13.27 1.13 -11.70
CA ASP A 253 14.23 1.15 -10.61
C ASP A 253 15.17 -0.05 -10.70
N PHE A 254 16.48 0.23 -10.68
CA PHE A 254 17.49 -0.81 -10.63
C PHE A 254 17.64 -1.34 -9.20
N LEU A 255 17.30 -2.61 -9.01
CA LEU A 255 17.34 -3.28 -7.71
C LEU A 255 18.66 -3.97 -7.43
N GLY A 256 19.69 -3.93 -8.29
CA GLY A 256 20.94 -4.63 -8.05
C GLY A 256 21.03 -6.02 -8.69
N ARG A 257 21.84 -6.90 -8.10
CA ARG A 257 22.15 -8.24 -8.63
C ARG A 257 21.77 -9.33 -7.64
N CYS A 258 21.41 -10.50 -8.14
CA CYS A 258 20.91 -11.61 -7.33
C CYS A 258 21.91 -12.19 -6.29
N VAL A 259 23.22 -12.31 -6.59
CA VAL A 259 24.24 -12.87 -5.62
C VAL A 259 25.22 -11.86 -5.04
N GLN A 260 24.89 -10.58 -4.97
CA GLN A 260 25.64 -9.66 -4.12
C GLN A 260 24.65 -8.98 -3.21
N ASN A 261 25.04 -8.76 -1.94
CA ASN A 261 24.42 -7.78 -1.06
C ASN A 261 23.85 -6.66 -1.93
N PHE A 262 22.52 -6.49 -1.92
CA PHE A 262 21.94 -5.34 -2.57
C PHE A 262 22.55 -4.05 -2.00
#